data_AF-A0A2V6ZQ24-F1
#
_entry.id   AF-A0A2V6ZQ24-F1
#
_cell.length_a   1.000
_cell.length_b   1.000
_cell.length_c   1.000
_cell.angle_alpha   90.00
_cell.angle_beta   90.00
_cell.angle_gamma   90.00
#
_symmetry.space_group_name_H-M   'P 1'
#
loop_
_entity.id
_entity.type
_entity.pdbx_description
1 polymer ?
#
loop_
_entity_poly.entity_id
_entity_poly.type
_entity_poly.pdbx_seq_one_letter_code
_entity_poly.pdbx_strand_id
1 'polypeptide(L)'
;MTRWALATLAALFLLGIGAVALARLFGKSGSRASVGVSVIAYWLAAYVLWSFAAGLAVTAGLLTTYHQAAFATICLLGAVFQYRAHVQAGRDRGLAIFVGVQLAWLVFVLLQNGMLTAGW
;
A
#
# COMPACT_ATOMS: atom_id res chain seq x y z
N MET A 1 -14.80 14.16 -16.12
CA MET A 1 -13.75 13.25 -15.59
C MET A 1 -13.46 13.50 -14.11
N THR A 2 -13.30 14.76 -13.68
CA THR A 2 -13.04 15.18 -12.27
C THR A 2 -14.04 14.69 -11.22
N ARG A 3 -15.35 14.68 -11.51
CA ARG A 3 -16.39 14.22 -10.57
C ARG A 3 -16.26 12.76 -10.14
N TRP A 4 -15.79 11.91 -11.05
CA TRP A 4 -15.62 10.48 -10.78
C TRP A 4 -14.32 10.22 -10.01
N ALA A 5 -13.24 10.93 -10.34
CA ALA A 5 -12.00 10.89 -9.58
C ALA A 5 -12.20 11.34 -8.12
N LEU A 6 -12.98 12.41 -7.90
CA LEU A 6 -13.35 12.88 -6.57
C LEU A 6 -14.22 11.86 -5.82
N ALA A 7 -15.17 11.22 -6.51
CA ALA A 7 -15.99 10.16 -5.90
C ALA A 7 -15.15 8.94 -5.50
N THR A 8 -14.18 8.53 -6.32
CA THR A 8 -13.26 7.43 -5.99
C THR A 8 -12.34 7.80 -4.83
N LEU A 9 -11.81 9.03 -4.81
CA LEU A 9 -11.01 9.54 -3.68
C LEU A 9 -11.82 9.59 -2.39
N ALA A 10 -13.05 10.10 -2.44
CA ALA A 10 -13.95 10.14 -1.29
C ALA A 10 -14.31 8.73 -0.80
N ALA A 11 -14.60 7.79 -1.71
CA ALA A 11 -14.88 6.40 -1.36
C ALA A 11 -13.66 5.72 -0.71
N LEU A 12 -12.45 5.95 -1.21
CA LEU A 12 -11.20 5.45 -0.61
C LEU A 12 -10.94 6.07 0.76
N PHE A 13 -11.18 7.37 0.92
CA PHE A 13 -11.08 8.05 2.21
C PHE A 13 -12.09 7.51 3.22
N LEU A 14 -13.34 7.32 2.81
CA LEU A 14 -14.40 6.77 3.67
C LEU A 14 -14.13 5.31 4.03
N LEU A 15 -13.59 4.51 3.10
CA LEU A 15 -13.12 3.15 3.39
C LEU A 15 -11.95 3.15 4.38
N GLY A 16 -10.99 4.05 4.21
CA GLY A 16 -9.87 4.21 5.14
C GLY A 16 -10.32 4.62 6.54
N ILE A 17 -11.24 5.58 6.64
CA ILE A 17 -11.85 6.01 7.91
C ILE A 17 -12.64 4.86 8.54
N GLY A 18 -13.42 4.13 7.75
CA GLY A 18 -14.17 2.95 8.20
C GLY A 18 -13.26 1.84 8.75
N ALA A 19 -12.15 1.57 8.07
CA ALA A 19 -11.15 0.60 8.51
C ALA A 19 -10.47 1.02 9.83
N VAL A 20 -10.13 2.30 9.98
CA VAL A 20 -9.55 2.86 11.22
C VAL A 20 -10.56 2.86 12.36
N ALA A 21 -11.83 3.18 12.10
CA ALA A 21 -12.90 3.13 13.08
C ALA A 21 -13.15 1.68 13.56
N LEU A 22 -13.18 0.71 12.64
CA LEU A 22 -13.22 -0.71 12.99
C LEU A 22 -11.99 -1.11 13.83
N ALA A 23 -10.80 -0.65 13.47
CA ALA A 23 -9.57 -0.93 14.22
C ALA A 23 -9.64 -0.47 15.67
N ARG A 24 -10.26 0.69 15.92
CA ARG A 24 -10.46 1.24 17.26
C ARG A 24 -11.52 0.48 18.05
N LEU A 25 -12.58 -0.01 17.41
CA LEU A 25 -13.62 -0.81 18.05
C LEU A 25 -13.12 -2.21 18.49
N PHE A 26 -12.17 -2.79 17.76
CA PHE A 26 -11.56 -4.09 18.11
C PHE A 26 -10.31 -3.99 19.00
N GLY A 27 -10.07 -2.82 19.62
CA GLY A 27 -8.91 -2.46 20.43
C GLY A 27 -8.78 -3.19 21.78
N LYS A 28 -8.93 -4.52 21.83
CA LYS A 28 -8.39 -5.32 22.92
C LYS A 28 -6.96 -5.74 22.55
N SER A 29 -6.01 -4.93 23.04
CA SER A 29 -4.56 -5.09 22.92
C SER A 29 -4.12 -6.55 23.07
N GLY A 30 -3.56 -7.13 21.99
CA GLY A 30 -2.88 -8.43 22.02
C GLY A 30 -3.55 -9.57 21.23
N SER A 31 -4.77 -9.41 20.73
CA SER A 31 -5.43 -10.46 19.92
C SER A 31 -4.93 -10.48 18.48
N ARG A 32 -4.82 -11.66 17.88
CA ARG A 32 -4.45 -11.89 16.45
C ARG A 32 -5.28 -11.04 15.48
N ALA A 33 -6.51 -10.70 15.86
CA ALA A 33 -7.38 -9.78 15.12
C ALA A 33 -6.80 -8.36 15.00
N SER A 34 -6.20 -7.82 16.07
CA SER A 34 -5.56 -6.50 16.06
C SER A 34 -4.33 -6.45 15.14
N VAL A 35 -3.57 -7.55 15.08
CA VAL A 35 -2.48 -7.72 14.12
C VAL A 35 -3.01 -7.72 12.68
N GLY A 36 -4.09 -8.45 12.40
CA GLY A 36 -4.72 -8.44 11.08
C GLY A 36 -5.15 -7.05 10.64
N VAL A 37 -5.84 -6.32 11.52
CA VAL A 37 -6.34 -4.97 11.20
C VAL A 37 -5.21 -3.96 10.99
N SER A 38 -4.17 -4.01 11.82
CA SER A 38 -3.00 -3.13 11.63
C SER A 38 -2.28 -3.41 10.32
N VAL A 39 -2.10 -4.68 9.94
CA VAL A 39 -1.53 -5.05 8.64
C VAL A 39 -2.39 -4.51 7.49
N ILE A 40 -3.71 -4.71 7.54
CA ILE A 40 -4.62 -4.17 6.52
C ILE A 40 -4.50 -2.64 6.43
N ALA A 41 -4.44 -1.94 7.56
CA ALA A 41 -4.27 -0.50 7.60
C ALA A 41 -2.94 -0.05 6.95
N TYR A 42 -1.83 -0.74 7.22
CA TYR A 42 -0.54 -0.43 6.60
C TYR A 42 -0.57 -0.59 5.07
N TRP A 43 -1.11 -1.70 4.56
CA TRP A 43 -1.17 -1.93 3.12
C TRP A 43 -2.18 -1.01 2.42
N LEU A 44 -3.29 -0.67 3.07
CA LEU A 44 -4.24 0.30 2.54
C LEU A 44 -3.63 1.70 2.47
N ALA A 45 -2.93 2.13 3.52
CA ALA A 45 -2.22 3.40 3.53
C ALA A 45 -1.14 3.45 2.44
N ALA A 46 -0.36 2.38 2.29
CA ALA A 46 0.63 2.27 1.21
C ALA A 46 -0.02 2.34 -0.17
N TYR A 47 -1.13 1.63 -0.39
CA TYR A 47 -1.88 1.66 -1.64
C TYR A 47 -2.36 3.06 -2.01
N VAL A 48 -2.96 3.78 -1.05
CA VAL A 48 -3.44 5.15 -1.26
C VAL A 48 -2.27 6.09 -1.53
N LEU A 49 -1.20 6.01 -0.73
CA LEU A 49 -0.05 6.89 -0.86
C LEU A 49 0.66 6.69 -2.22
N TRP A 50 0.89 5.45 -2.63
CA TRP A 50 1.49 5.15 -3.93
C TRP A 50 0.60 5.56 -5.09
N SER A 51 -0.70 5.30 -5.02
CA SER A 51 -1.63 5.69 -6.09
C SER A 51 -1.68 7.21 -6.24
N PHE A 52 -1.67 7.94 -5.12
CA PHE A 52 -1.62 9.39 -5.12
C PHE A 52 -0.28 9.92 -5.65
N ALA A 53 0.85 9.46 -5.10
CA ALA A 53 2.17 9.93 -5.47
C ALA A 53 2.52 9.60 -6.93
N ALA A 54 2.23 8.37 -7.38
CA ALA A 54 2.46 7.97 -8.76
C ALA A 54 1.49 8.67 -9.72
N GLY A 55 0.23 8.87 -9.34
CA GLY A 55 -0.72 9.68 -10.11
C GLY A 55 -0.21 11.10 -10.30
N LEU A 56 0.28 11.73 -9.22
CA LEU A 56 0.89 13.05 -9.28
C LEU A 56 2.12 13.08 -10.19
N ALA A 57 3.01 12.09 -10.05
CA ALA A 57 4.22 12.01 -10.86
C ALA A 57 3.92 11.77 -12.35
N VAL A 58 2.88 11.02 -12.69
CA VAL A 58 2.39 10.89 -14.08
C VAL A 58 1.84 12.22 -14.58
N THR A 59 1.00 12.92 -13.79
CA THR A 59 0.46 14.23 -14.19
C THR A 59 1.53 15.31 -14.32
N ALA A 60 2.63 15.21 -13.56
CA ALA A 60 3.77 16.11 -13.62
C ALA A 60 4.77 15.76 -14.74
N GLY A 61 4.54 14.67 -15.49
CA GLY A 61 5.44 14.21 -16.56
C GLY A 61 6.73 13.54 -16.07
N LEU A 62 6.84 13.25 -14.76
CA LEU A 62 7.98 12.54 -14.15
C LEU A 62 7.93 11.03 -14.43
N LEU A 63 6.73 10.46 -14.52
CA LEU A 63 6.51 9.05 -14.90
C LEU A 63 5.68 9.00 -16.18
N THR A 64 5.99 8.06 -17.07
CA THR A 64 5.23 7.80 -18.29
C THR A 64 4.02 6.90 -18.04
N THR A 65 4.11 5.99 -17.07
CA THR A 65 3.03 5.03 -16.79
C THR A 65 3.15 4.46 -15.38
N TYR A 66 1.98 4.22 -14.76
CA TYR A 66 1.86 3.57 -13.45
C TYR A 66 0.81 2.46 -13.46
N HIS A 67 1.18 1.24 -13.06
CA HIS A 67 0.30 0.07 -13.06
C HIS A 67 -0.35 -0.16 -11.70
N GLN A 68 -1.42 0.59 -11.41
CA GLN A 68 -2.12 0.55 -10.12
C GLN A 68 -2.69 -0.83 -9.78
N ALA A 69 -3.21 -1.56 -10.77
CA ALA A 69 -3.79 -2.90 -10.56
C ALA A 69 -2.75 -3.92 -10.08
N ALA A 70 -1.53 -3.87 -10.62
CA ALA A 70 -0.43 -4.75 -10.20
C ALA A 70 -0.05 -4.48 -8.74
N PHE A 71 0.02 -3.20 -8.33
CA PHE A 71 0.30 -2.87 -6.94
C PHE A 71 -0.81 -3.32 -5.98
N ALA A 72 -2.08 -3.23 -6.38
CA ALA A 72 -3.19 -3.71 -5.57
C ALA A 72 -3.08 -5.21 -5.27
N THR A 73 -2.72 -6.04 -6.27
CA THR A 73 -2.48 -7.48 -6.08
C THR A 73 -1.31 -7.73 -5.13
N ILE A 74 -0.23 -6.97 -5.26
CA ILE A 74 0.93 -7.05 -4.36
C ILE A 74 0.54 -6.67 -2.93
N CYS A 75 -0.30 -5.65 -2.74
CA CYS A 75 -0.80 -5.28 -1.42
C CYS A 75 -1.59 -6.40 -0.75
N LEU A 76 -2.45 -7.09 -1.51
CA LEU A 76 -3.24 -8.21 -1.00
C LEU A 76 -2.34 -9.39 -0.59
N LEU A 77 -1.41 -9.80 -1.46
CA LEU A 77 -0.48 -10.89 -1.18
C LEU A 77 0.49 -10.53 -0.04
N GLY A 78 1.03 -9.31 -0.07
CA GLY A 78 1.92 -8.77 0.94
C GLY A 78 1.27 -8.68 2.32
N ALA A 79 -0.01 -8.32 2.40
CA ALA A 79 -0.78 -8.34 3.65
C ALA A 79 -0.88 -9.73 4.25
N VAL A 80 -1.14 -10.75 3.42
CA VAL A 80 -1.21 -12.14 3.88
C VAL A 80 0.15 -12.62 4.38
N PHE A 81 1.22 -12.37 3.63
CA PHE A 81 2.58 -12.78 4.03
C PHE A 81 3.07 -12.03 5.27
N GLN A 82 2.82 -10.73 5.36
CA GLN A 82 3.15 -9.94 6.55
C GLN A 82 2.40 -10.46 7.77
N TYR A 83 1.10 -10.71 7.66
CA TYR A 83 0.30 -11.25 8.77
C TYR A 83 0.84 -12.62 9.24
N ARG A 84 1.14 -13.53 8.32
CA ARG A 84 1.71 -14.83 8.66
C ARG A 84 3.07 -14.70 9.34
N ALA A 85 3.96 -13.87 8.82
CA ALA A 85 5.28 -13.65 9.41
C ALA A 85 5.20 -12.98 10.80
N HIS A 86 4.27 -12.03 10.98
CA HIS A 86 4.02 -11.38 12.26
C HIS A 86 3.56 -12.37 13.34
N VAL A 87 2.72 -13.33 12.96
CA VAL A 87 2.16 -14.35 13.85
C VAL A 87 3.16 -15.47 14.14
N GLN A 88 4.02 -15.83 13.18
CA GLN A 88 4.96 -16.95 13.31
C GLN A 88 6.33 -16.54 13.87
N ALA A 89 6.84 -15.37 13.49
CA ALA A 89 8.23 -14.96 13.73
C ALA A 89 8.35 -13.59 14.40
N GLY A 90 7.24 -13.02 14.85
CA GLY A 90 7.20 -11.73 15.53
C GLY A 90 7.12 -10.52 14.61
N ARG A 91 6.92 -9.36 15.23
CA ARG A 91 6.59 -8.10 14.56
C ARG A 91 7.66 -7.60 13.58
N ASP A 92 8.92 -7.73 13.95
CA ASP A 92 10.03 -7.18 13.16
C ASP A 92 10.14 -7.86 11.78
N ARG A 93 9.88 -9.16 11.72
CA ARG A 93 9.94 -9.92 10.46
C ARG A 93 8.78 -9.58 9.53
N GLY A 94 7.61 -9.28 10.07
CA GLY A 94 6.49 -8.77 9.29
C GLY A 94 6.74 -7.37 8.72
N LEU A 95 7.33 -6.47 9.52
CA LEU A 95 7.72 -5.14 9.04
C LEU A 95 8.81 -5.21 7.96
N ALA A 96 9.76 -6.13 8.08
CA ALA A 96 10.77 -6.34 7.04
C ALA A 96 10.15 -6.73 5.69
N ILE A 97 9.10 -7.56 5.68
CA ILE A 97 8.36 -7.91 4.45
C ILE A 97 7.68 -6.66 3.87
N PHE A 98 7.01 -5.87 4.72
CA PHE A 98 6.35 -4.65 4.27
C PHE A 98 7.36 -3.71 3.60
N VAL A 99 8.44 -3.36 4.30
CA VAL A 99 9.48 -2.45 3.78
C VAL A 99 10.14 -3.03 2.53
N GLY A 100 10.47 -4.32 2.54
CA GLY A 100 11.10 -5.00 1.40
C GLY A 100 10.24 -4.93 0.14
N VAL A 101 8.92 -5.12 0.27
CA VAL A 101 7.99 -4.99 -0.86
C VAL A 101 7.88 -3.54 -1.33
N GLN A 102 7.84 -2.55 -0.42
CA GLN A 102 7.82 -1.13 -0.82
C GLN A 102 9.08 -0.76 -1.63
N LEU A 103 10.25 -1.23 -1.20
CA LEU A 103 11.51 -0.99 -1.91
C LEU A 103 11.56 -1.72 -3.26
N ALA A 104 11.13 -2.98 -3.31
CA ALA A 104 11.08 -3.74 -4.55
C ALA A 104 10.13 -3.09 -5.58
N TRP A 105 8.98 -2.61 -5.12
CA TRP A 105 8.03 -1.89 -5.97
C TRP A 105 8.58 -0.57 -6.47
N LEU A 106 9.26 0.20 -5.62
CA LEU A 106 9.95 1.43 -6.04
C LEU A 106 10.96 1.16 -7.15
N VAL A 107 11.82 0.16 -6.98
CA VAL A 107 12.81 -0.23 -8.00
C VAL A 107 12.12 -0.62 -9.31
N PHE A 108 11.04 -1.41 -9.24
CA PHE A 108 10.26 -1.79 -10.41
C PHE A 108 9.67 -0.57 -11.15
N VAL A 109 9.04 0.36 -10.43
CA VAL A 109 8.47 1.59 -11.03
C VAL A 109 9.56 2.43 -11.69
N LEU A 110 10.73 2.57 -11.06
CA LEU A 110 11.84 3.32 -11.63
C LEU A 110 12.45 2.64 -12.87
N LEU A 111 12.59 1.31 -12.86
CA LEU A 111 13.04 0.53 -14.02
C LEU A 111 12.04 0.65 -15.19
N GLN A 112 10.74 0.49 -14.89
CA GLN A 112 9.68 0.58 -15.88
C GLN A 112 9.65 1.96 -16.58
N ASN A 113 9.94 3.02 -15.83
CA ASN A 113 9.97 4.38 -16.34
C ASN A 113 11.36 4.79 -16.88
N GLY A 114 12.30 3.85 -17.02
CA GLY A 114 13.62 4.08 -17.61
C GLY A 114 14.57 4.90 -16.74
N MET A 115 14.18 5.26 -15.51
CA MET A 115 14.95 6.17 -14.64
C MET A 115 16.21 5.51 -14.06
N LEU A 116 16.29 4.17 -14.07
CA LEU A 116 17.45 3.40 -13.60
C LEU A 116 18.35 2.91 -14.74
N THR A 117 17.87 2.95 -15.99
CA THR A 117 18.62 2.54 -17.19
C THR A 117 19.07 3.71 -18.05
N ALA A 118 18.47 4.91 -17.88
CA ALA A 118 18.85 6.14 -18.59
C ALA A 118 20.19 6.76 -18.13
N GLY A 119 21.02 5.99 -17.43
CA GLY A 119 22.33 6.41 -16.94
C GLY A 119 23.45 5.53 -17.47
N TRP A 120 23.58 5.38 -18.79
CA TRP A 120 24.82 5.06 -19.52
C TRP A 120 24.73 5.60 -20.95
#